data_AF-X1ATJ1-F1
#
_entry.id   AF-X1ATJ1-F1
#
_cell.length_a   1.000
_cell.length_b   1.000
_cell.length_c   1.000
_cell.angle_alpha   90.00
_cell.angle_beta   90.00
_cell.angle_gamma   90.00
#
_symmetry.space_group_name_H-M   'P 1'
#
loop_
_entity.id
_entity.type
_entity.pdbx_description
1 polymer ?
#
loop_
_entity_poly.entity_id
_entity_poly.type
_entity_poly.pdbx_seq_one_letter_code
_entity_poly.pdbx_strand_id
1 'polypeptide(L)'
;LESKPFYTMPEGDKYSRGFDLECKGVEIASGSQRIHEVKLLTKRLEACDLNPKDFESYLKAFRYGMPSHGGFGFGIERFLMELLDIQNIRKLKEI
;
A
#
# COMPACT_ATOMS: atom_id res chain seq x y z
N LEU A 1 1.15 -12.58 4.30
CA LEU A 1 0.55 -11.42 5.03
C LEU A 1 1.53 -10.64 5.89
N GLU A 2 2.58 -11.27 6.43
CA GLU A 2 3.56 -10.64 7.34
C GLU A 2 4.33 -9.46 6.70
N SER A 3 4.64 -9.54 5.41
CA SER A 3 5.39 -8.50 4.70
C SER A 3 4.54 -7.32 4.21
N LYS A 4 3.22 -7.37 4.37
CA LYS A 4 2.31 -6.33 3.86
C LYS A 4 1.72 -5.51 5.02
N PRO A 5 1.51 -4.19 4.83
CA PRO A 5 0.94 -3.33 5.87
C PRO A 5 -0.40 -3.84 6.41
N PHE A 6 -0.73 -3.49 7.65
CA PHE A 6 -1.95 -3.93 8.35
C PHE A 6 -3.24 -3.68 7.54
N TYR A 7 -3.28 -2.58 6.77
CA TYR A 7 -4.45 -2.17 5.97
C TYR A 7 -4.64 -2.95 4.67
N THR A 8 -3.73 -3.87 4.34
CA THR A 8 -3.79 -4.66 3.09
C THR A 8 -4.83 -5.77 3.21
N MET A 9 -5.73 -5.88 2.22
CA MET A 9 -6.75 -6.93 2.19
C MET A 9 -6.11 -8.33 2.07
N PRO A 10 -6.37 -9.26 3.01
CA PRO A 10 -5.90 -10.63 2.92
C PRO A 10 -6.62 -11.42 1.82
N GLU A 11 -5.95 -12.46 1.32
CA GLU A 11 -6.52 -13.46 0.41
C GLU A 11 -6.16 -14.86 0.91
N GLY A 12 -7.11 -15.48 1.61
CA GLY A 12 -6.83 -16.68 2.41
C GLY A 12 -5.83 -16.40 3.53
N ASP A 13 -5.10 -17.44 3.94
CA ASP A 13 -4.21 -17.35 5.12
C ASP A 13 -2.81 -16.82 4.79
N LYS A 14 -2.35 -17.01 3.55
CA LYS A 14 -0.97 -16.72 3.15
C LYS A 14 -0.85 -15.46 2.29
N TYR A 15 -1.79 -15.27 1.38
CA TYR A 15 -1.72 -14.24 0.35
C TYR A 15 -2.46 -12.97 0.75
N SER A 16 -2.31 -11.96 -0.08
CA SER A 16 -2.94 -10.66 0.06
C SER A 16 -3.24 -10.12 -1.31
N ARG A 17 -4.29 -9.30 -1.42
CA ARG A 17 -4.65 -8.60 -2.66
C ARG A 17 -3.79 -7.34 -2.86
N GLY A 18 -2.48 -7.54 -2.75
CA GLY A 18 -1.45 -6.55 -3.05
C GLY A 18 -0.76 -6.89 -4.36
N PHE A 19 -0.23 -5.89 -5.03
CA PHE A 19 0.51 -6.03 -6.26
C PHE A 19 1.62 -4.98 -6.31
N ASP A 20 2.68 -5.31 -7.03
CA ASP A 20 3.79 -4.41 -7.33
C ASP A 20 3.93 -4.37 -8.86
N LEU A 21 4.31 -3.21 -9.40
CA LEU A 21 4.57 -3.00 -10.82
C LEU A 21 6.06 -2.71 -11.00
N GLU A 22 6.71 -3.51 -11.81
CA GLU A 22 8.13 -3.36 -12.15
C GLU A 22 8.33 -2.86 -13.58
N CYS A 23 9.39 -2.08 -13.78
CA CYS A 23 9.91 -1.69 -15.08
C CYS A 23 11.43 -1.93 -15.07
N LYS A 24 11.94 -2.71 -16.02
CA LYS A 24 13.37 -3.06 -16.13
C LYS A 24 13.97 -3.66 -14.83
N GLY A 25 13.16 -4.38 -14.05
CA GLY A 25 13.59 -4.99 -12.78
C GLY A 25 13.60 -4.03 -11.59
N VAL A 26 13.07 -2.81 -11.74
CA VAL A 26 12.90 -1.83 -10.66
C VAL A 26 11.41 -1.62 -10.39
N GLU A 27 11.03 -1.65 -9.10
CA GLU A 27 9.65 -1.35 -8.67
C GLU A 27 9.32 0.13 -8.87
N ILE A 28 8.33 0.40 -9.71
CA ILE A 28 7.84 1.76 -10.03
C ILE A 28 6.48 2.07 -9.39
N ALA A 29 5.72 1.04 -8.99
CA ALA A 29 4.48 1.22 -8.27
C ALA A 29 4.23 0.07 -7.30
N SER A 30 3.56 0.38 -6.17
CA SER A 30 3.07 -0.62 -5.23
C SER A 30 1.65 -0.28 -4.79
N GLY A 31 0.79 -1.29 -4.71
CA GLY A 31 -0.63 -1.11 -4.45
C GLY A 31 -1.28 -2.29 -3.75
N SER A 32 -2.49 -2.06 -3.25
CA SER A 32 -3.35 -3.14 -2.78
C SER A 32 -4.81 -2.73 -2.71
N GLN A 33 -5.70 -3.72 -2.70
CA GLN A 33 -7.03 -3.53 -2.11
C GLN A 33 -6.86 -3.26 -0.61
N ARG A 34 -7.61 -2.31 -0.07
CA ARG A 34 -7.59 -1.95 1.35
C ARG A 34 -8.72 -2.65 2.08
N ILE A 35 -8.49 -2.96 3.35
CA ILE A 35 -9.54 -3.50 4.22
C ILE A 35 -10.56 -2.39 4.48
N HIS A 36 -11.81 -2.63 4.09
CA HIS A 36 -12.92 -1.69 4.31
C HIS A 36 -13.77 -2.06 5.55
N GLU A 37 -13.63 -3.30 6.06
CA GLU A 37 -14.32 -3.77 7.25
C GLU A 37 -13.55 -3.42 8.53
N VAL A 38 -14.12 -2.56 9.38
CA VAL A 38 -13.46 -2.06 10.59
C VAL A 38 -12.99 -3.18 11.53
N LYS A 39 -13.77 -4.25 11.68
CA LYS A 39 -13.43 -5.38 12.57
C LYS A 39 -12.17 -6.12 12.10
N LEU A 40 -12.07 -6.38 10.78
CA LEU A 40 -10.90 -7.03 10.19
C LEU A 40 -9.68 -6.11 10.26
N LEU A 41 -9.87 -4.81 10.01
CA LEU A 41 -8.82 -3.81 10.07
C LEU A 41 -8.23 -3.67 11.48
N THR A 42 -9.09 -3.63 12.51
CA THR A 42 -8.66 -3.63 13.92
C THR A 42 -7.89 -4.90 14.26
N LYS A 43 -8.37 -6.08 13.86
CA LYS A 43 -7.68 -7.34 14.10
C LYS A 43 -6.28 -7.37 13.45
N ARG A 44 -6.15 -6.79 12.25
CA ARG A 44 -4.87 -6.68 11.55
C ARG A 44 -3.92 -5.67 12.18
N LEU A 45 -4.42 -4.56 12.72
CA LEU A 45 -3.63 -3.62 13.53
C LEU A 45 -3.02 -4.34 14.74
N GLU A 46 -3.85 -5.04 15.51
CA GLU A 46 -3.41 -5.80 16.68
C GLU A 46 -2.39 -6.89 16.33
N ALA A 47 -2.61 -7.60 15.22
CA ALA A 47 -1.67 -8.62 14.73
C ALA A 47 -0.32 -8.06 14.22
N CYS A 48 -0.24 -6.74 14.01
CA CYS A 48 0.99 -6.03 13.67
C CYS A 48 1.56 -5.28 14.90
N ASP A 49 1.15 -5.65 16.11
CA ASP A 49 1.56 -5.05 17.39
C ASP A 49 1.26 -3.54 17.50
N LEU A 50 0.21 -3.07 16.81
CA LEU A 50 -0.26 -1.70 16.86
C LEU A 50 -1.49 -1.60 17.77
N ASN A 51 -1.54 -0.57 18.61
CA ASN A 51 -2.68 -0.30 19.50
C ASN A 51 -3.81 0.40 18.72
N PRO A 52 -5.00 -0.21 18.56
CA PRO A 52 -6.10 0.39 17.80
C PRO A 52 -6.56 1.76 18.31
N LYS A 53 -6.36 2.06 19.60
CA LYS A 53 -6.73 3.35 20.19
C LYS A 53 -5.99 4.52 19.56
N ASP A 54 -4.75 4.31 19.12
CA ASP A 54 -3.93 5.34 18.47
C ASP A 54 -4.42 5.65 17.04
N PHE A 55 -5.27 4.76 16.49
CA PHE A 55 -5.83 4.84 15.15
C PHE A 55 -7.33 5.15 15.14
N GLU A 56 -7.94 5.54 16.28
CA GLU A 56 -9.39 5.71 16.35
C GLU A 56 -9.92 6.72 15.31
N SER A 57 -9.20 7.82 15.09
CA SER A 57 -9.54 8.82 14.05
C SER A 57 -9.56 8.21 12.65
N TYR A 58 -8.64 7.29 12.35
CA TYR A 58 -8.59 6.57 11.08
C TYR A 58 -9.72 5.54 10.98
N LEU A 59 -9.91 4.72 12.03
CA LEU A 59 -10.93 3.67 12.07
C LEU A 59 -12.36 4.21 12.02
N LYS A 60 -12.59 5.43 12.52
CA LYS A 60 -13.91 6.08 12.52
C LYS A 60 -14.55 6.09 11.14
N ALA A 61 -13.80 6.39 10.08
CA ALA A 61 -14.31 6.44 8.72
C ALA A 61 -14.86 5.07 8.24
N PHE A 62 -14.26 3.97 8.69
CA PHE A 62 -14.65 2.61 8.30
C PHE A 62 -15.95 2.13 8.94
N ARG A 63 -16.44 2.82 9.98
CA ARG A 63 -17.69 2.48 10.68
C ARG A 63 -18.94 2.96 9.94
N TYR A 64 -18.81 3.81 8.92
CA TYR A 64 -19.92 4.44 8.21
C TYR A 64 -20.12 3.90 6.78
N GLY A 65 -19.88 2.59 6.59
CA GLY A 65 -20.13 1.92 5.30
C GLY A 65 -19.05 2.20 4.25
N MET A 66 -17.77 2.12 4.63
CA MET A 66 -16.66 2.25 3.70
C MET A 66 -16.79 1.22 2.56
N PRO A 67 -16.85 1.63 1.28
CA PRO A 67 -16.96 0.71 0.18
C PRO A 67 -15.67 -0.08 -0.02
N SER A 68 -15.75 -1.21 -0.73
CA SER A 68 -14.56 -1.89 -1.21
C SER A 68 -13.74 -0.95 -2.09
N HIS A 69 -12.49 -0.71 -1.71
CA HIS A 69 -11.60 0.23 -2.39
C HIS A 69 -10.15 -0.29 -2.42
N GLY A 70 -9.37 0.29 -3.32
CA GLY A 70 -7.96 -0.01 -3.49
C GLY A 70 -7.26 1.16 -4.15
N GLY A 71 -5.95 1.05 -4.25
CA GLY A 71 -5.13 2.05 -4.93
C GLY A 71 -3.67 1.66 -4.93
N PHE A 72 -2.86 2.50 -5.56
CA PHE A 72 -1.43 2.32 -5.68
C PHE A 72 -0.73 3.67 -5.60
N GLY A 73 0.53 3.64 -5.16
CA GLY A 73 1.45 4.77 -5.31
C GLY A 73 2.28 4.55 -6.56
N PHE A 74 2.43 5.60 -7.38
CA PHE A 74 3.24 5.56 -8.59
C PHE A 74 4.41 6.53 -8.45
N GLY A 75 5.63 5.99 -8.53
CA GLY A 75 6.86 6.78 -8.48
C GLY A 75 7.17 7.36 -9.85
N ILE A 76 6.63 8.55 -10.15
CA ILE A 76 6.82 9.21 -11.45
C ILE A 76 8.31 9.38 -11.76
N GLU A 77 9.10 9.84 -10.79
CA GLU A 77 10.53 10.04 -10.97
C GLU A 77 11.28 8.72 -11.20
N ARG A 78 10.91 7.65 -10.49
CA ARG A 78 11.49 6.31 -10.75
C ARG A 78 11.13 5.81 -12.13
N PHE A 79 9.88 5.97 -12.54
CA PHE A 79 9.44 5.60 -13.88
C PHE A 79 10.21 6.37 -14.95
N LEU A 80 10.41 7.68 -14.78
CA LEU A 80 11.20 8.50 -15.71
C LEU A 80 12.68 8.11 -15.73
N MET A 81 13.26 7.73 -14.58
CA MET A 81 14.63 7.21 -14.53
C MET A 81 14.77 5.96 -15.39
N GLU A 82 13.86 4.99 -15.23
CA GLU A 82 13.89 3.74 -16.00
C GLU A 82 13.58 3.97 -17.49
N LEU A 83 12.67 4.89 -17.80
CA LEU A 83 12.29 5.22 -19.17
C LEU A 83 13.44 5.90 -19.94
N LEU A 84 14.21 6.75 -19.26
CA LEU A 84 15.30 7.56 -19.84
C LEU A 84 16.70 6.97 -19.58
N ASP A 85 16.80 5.79 -18.94
CA ASP A 85 18.06 5.15 -18.53
C ASP A 85 18.96 6.05 -17.66
N ILE A 86 18.34 6.86 -16.80
CA ILE A 86 19.02 7.78 -15.88
C ILE A 86 19.26 7.08 -14.54
N GLN A 87 20.53 6.89 -14.18
CA GLN A 87 20.93 6.17 -12.97
C GLN A 87 20.69 6.92 -11.64
N ASN A 88 20.42 8.23 -11.67
CA ASN A 88 20.26 9.03 -10.45
C ASN A 88 19.07 9.99 -10.54
N ILE A 89 18.16 9.87 -9.57
CA ILE A 89 16.93 10.67 -9.47
C ILE A 89 17.19 12.19 -9.44
N ARG A 90 18.35 12.63 -8.94
CA ARG A 90 18.69 14.07 -8.88
C ARG A 90 18.85 14.66 -10.27
N LYS A 91 19.33 13.89 -11.24
CA LYS A 91 19.52 14.34 -12.62
C LYS A 91 18.21 14.65 -13.33
N LEU A 92 17.08 14.05 -12.91
CA LEU A 92 15.77 14.39 -13.45
C LEU A 92 15.32 15.81 -13.13
N LYS A 93 15.83 16.42 -12.05
CA LYS A 93 15.48 17.79 -11.66
C LYS A 93 16.24 18.86 -12.45
N GLU A 94 17.21 18.43 -13.25
CA GLU A 94 18.06 19.30 -14.08
C GLU A 94 17.62 19.32 -15.55
N ILE A 95 16.60 18.53 -15.90
CA ILE A 95 15.95 18.43 -17.21
C ILE A 95 14.67 19.27 -17.20
#